data_AF-A0A238BMR7-F1
#
_entry.id   AF-A0A238BMR7-F1
#
_cell.length_a   1.000
_cell.length_b   1.000
_cell.length_c   1.000
_cell.angle_alpha   90.00
_cell.angle_beta   90.00
_cell.angle_gamma   90.00
#
_symmetry.space_group_name_H-M   'P 1'
#
loop_
_entity.id
_entity.type
_entity.pdbx_description
1 polymer ?
#
loop_
_entity_poly.entity_id
_entity_poly.type
_entity_poly.pdbx_seq_one_letter_code
_entity_poly.pdbx_strand_id
1 'polypeptide(L)' 'MEVLKDIPGIIERRVDYNSSITFLQQLEITHNSDLFIGIHGSGLTHLLFLPDWAVVFELYNCGDVNCYLDLARLR' A
#
# COMPACT_ATOMS: atom_id res chain seq x y z
N MET A 1 5.79 -12.13 -1.69
CA MET A 1 5.00 -12.20 -0.44
C MET A 1 5.56 -13.21 0.56
N GLU A 2 6.22 -14.31 0.14
CA GLU A 2 6.91 -15.22 1.09
C GLU A 2 7.90 -14.52 2.03
N VAL A 3 8.59 -13.48 1.55
CA VAL A 3 9.58 -12.72 2.33
C VAL A 3 9.04 -12.16 3.65
N LEU A 4 7.75 -11.79 3.74
CA LEU A 4 7.19 -11.21 4.96
C LEU A 4 6.96 -12.26 6.07
N LYS A 5 6.80 -13.53 5.70
CA LYS A 5 6.54 -14.63 6.64
C LYS A 5 7.76 -14.98 7.49
N ASP A 6 8.94 -14.72 6.96
CA ASP A 6 10.21 -15.04 7.62
C ASP A 6 10.67 -13.95 8.60
N ILE A 7 9.95 -12.82 8.68
CA ILE A 7 10.30 -11.70 9.57
C ILE A 7 9.54 -11.85 10.90
N PRO A 8 10.23 -12.05 12.04
CA PRO A 8 9.58 -12.21 13.34
C PRO A 8 8.77 -10.97 13.73
N GLY A 9 7.55 -11.18 14.20
CA GLY A 9 6.67 -10.09 14.65
C GLY A 9 5.89 -9.39 13.54
N ILE A 10 6.05 -9.79 12.27
CA ILE A 10 5.20 -9.32 11.17
C ILE A 10 4.02 -10.27 10.99
N ILE A 11 2.81 -9.70 10.93
CA ILE A 11 1.57 -10.42 10.57
C ILE A 11 1.17 -9.97 9.17
N GLU A 12 1.16 -10.91 8.23
CA GLU A 12 0.70 -10.68 6.86
C GLU A 12 -0.80 -11.01 6.73
N ARG A 13 -1.55 -10.12 6.10
CA ARG A 13 -2.91 -10.41 5.61
C ARG A 13 -3.05 -9.91 4.18
N ARG A 14 -3.40 -10.82 3.27
CA ARG A 14 -3.82 -10.45 1.91
C ARG A 14 -5.31 -10.19 1.88
N VAL A 15 -5.70 -9.05 1.29
CA VAL A 15 -7.10 -8.68 1.06
C VAL A 15 -7.26 -8.32 -0.40
N ASP A 16 -8.20 -8.97 -1.11
CA ASP A 16 -8.56 -8.61 -2.48
C ASP A 16 -9.80 -7.70 -2.48
N TYR A 17 -9.63 -6.46 -2.95
CA TYR A 17 -10.71 -5.48 -3.07
C TYR A 17 -11.58 -5.77 -4.30
N ASN A 18 -12.42 -6.79 -4.18
CA ASN A 18 -13.37 -7.20 -5.22
C ASN A 18 -14.81 -7.27 -4.66
N SER A 19 -15.75 -7.79 -5.45
CA SER A 19 -17.16 -7.87 -5.08
C SER A 19 -17.49 -8.79 -3.90
N SER A 20 -16.54 -9.62 -3.44
CA SER A 20 -16.71 -10.47 -2.26
C SER A 20 -16.59 -9.71 -0.94
N ILE A 21 -16.01 -8.50 -0.95
CA ILE A 21 -15.95 -7.62 0.22
C ILE A 21 -16.80 -6.38 0.00
N THR A 22 -17.66 -6.08 0.96
CA THR A 22 -18.58 -4.94 0.85
C THR A 22 -17.81 -3.63 0.80
N PHE A 23 -18.39 -2.60 0.20
CA PHE A 23 -17.77 -1.28 0.16
C PHE A 23 -17.45 -0.74 1.56
N LEU A 24 -18.35 -0.93 2.54
CA LEU A 24 -18.09 -0.52 3.93
C LEU A 24 -16.86 -1.22 4.53
N GLN A 25 -16.66 -2.51 4.27
CA GLN A 25 -15.47 -3.24 4.74
C GLN A 25 -14.19 -2.73 4.05
N GLN A 26 -14.26 -2.39 2.76
CA GLN A 26 -13.12 -1.78 2.04
C GLN A 26 -12.74 -0.42 2.66
N LEU A 27 -13.74 0.38 3.03
CA LEU A 27 -13.53 1.66 3.71
C LEU A 27 -12.95 1.48 5.10
N GLU A 28 -13.47 0.53 5.88
CA GLU A 28 -12.98 0.24 7.23
C GLU A 28 -11.49 -0.17 7.20
N ILE A 29 -11.08 -1.00 6.25
CA ILE A 29 -9.67 -1.40 6.10
C ILE A 29 -8.83 -0.18 5.71
N THR A 30 -9.31 0.65 4.76
CA THR A 30 -8.58 1.83 4.30
C THR A 30 -8.42 2.86 5.42
N HIS A 31 -9.49 3.17 6.17
CA HIS A 31 -9.49 4.17 7.24
C HIS A 31 -8.64 3.79 8.45
N ASN A 32 -8.43 2.49 8.67
CA ASN A 32 -7.59 1.99 9.76
C ASN A 32 -6.15 1.68 9.29
N SER A 33 -5.65 2.40 8.28
CA SER A 33 -4.28 2.26 7.77
C SER A 33 -3.44 3.50 8.08
N ASP A 34 -2.28 3.31 8.73
CA ASP A 34 -1.34 4.39 9.04
C ASP A 34 -0.42 4.76 7.86
N LEU A 35 -0.15 3.79 6.97
CA LEU A 35 0.72 3.96 5.81
C LEU A 35 0.05 3.31 4.58
N PHE A 36 -0.12 4.10 3.52
CA PHE A 36 -0.61 3.62 2.23
C PHE A 36 0.50 3.70 1.18
N ILE A 37 0.84 2.55 0.57
CA ILE A 37 1.84 2.45 -0.50
C ILE A 37 1.14 2.00 -1.78
N GLY A 38 1.19 2.82 -2.83
CA GLY A 38 0.47 2.54 -4.07
C GLY A 38 1.17 3.11 -5.31
N ILE A 39 0.75 2.68 -6.50
CA ILE A 39 1.25 3.27 -7.75
C ILE A 39 0.60 4.65 -7.95
N HIS A 40 1.42 5.64 -8.32
CA HIS A 40 0.95 7.00 -8.60
C HIS A 40 -0.19 6.96 -9.63
N GLY A 41 -1.28 7.65 -9.30
CA GLY A 41 -2.47 7.74 -10.16
C GLY A 41 -3.49 6.61 -10.02
N SER A 42 -3.12 5.39 -9.60
CA SER A 42 -4.07 4.27 -9.48
C SER A 42 -4.75 4.14 -8.12
N GLY A 43 -4.37 4.96 -7.13
CA GLY A 43 -4.80 4.84 -5.73
C GLY A 43 -5.36 6.10 -5.09
N LEU A 44 -5.48 7.22 -5.83
CA LEU A 44 -5.84 8.52 -5.26
C LEU A 44 -7.22 8.55 -4.59
N THR A 45 -8.16 7.70 -4.99
CA THR A 45 -9.48 7.61 -4.33
C THR A 45 -9.37 7.08 -2.89
N HIS A 46 -8.36 6.26 -2.57
CA HIS A 46 -8.16 5.78 -1.20
C HIS A 46 -7.83 6.92 -0.24
N LEU A 47 -7.19 7.99 -0.71
CA LEU A 47 -6.87 9.17 0.08
C LEU A 47 -8.10 9.81 0.74
N LEU A 48 -9.26 9.73 0.09
CA LEU A 48 -10.51 10.27 0.62
C LEU A 48 -10.98 9.58 1.90
N PHE A 49 -10.50 8.37 2.14
CA PHE A 49 -10.95 7.50 3.23
C PHE A 49 -9.84 7.17 4.23
N LEU A 50 -8.61 7.59 3.96
CA LEU A 50 -7.52 7.51 4.94
C LEU A 50 -7.78 8.48 6.11
N PRO A 51 -7.26 8.18 7.31
CA PRO A 51 -7.27 9.13 8.40
C PRO A 51 -6.31 10.29 8.13
N ASP A 52 -6.56 11.45 8.75
CA ASP A 52 -5.79 12.69 8.51
C ASP A 52 -4.28 12.55 8.79
N TRP A 53 -3.88 11.60 9.62
CA TRP A 53 -2.48 11.34 9.98
C TRP A 53 -1.80 10.27 9.13
N ALA A 54 -2.51 9.63 8.20
CA ALA A 54 -1.91 8.60 7.38
C ALA A 54 -0.81 9.16 6.48
N VAL A 55 0.25 8.37 6.31
CA VAL A 55 1.34 8.67 5.38
C VAL A 55 1.06 7.97 4.06
N VAL A 56 1.32 8.65 2.95
CA VAL A 56 1.13 8.12 1.60
C VAL A 56 2.47 8.06 0.89
N PHE A 57 2.76 6.90 0.30
CA PHE A 57 3.93 6.69 -0.54
C PHE A 57 3.49 6.29 -1.95
N GLU A 58 3.69 7.18 -2.91
CA GLU A 58 3.36 6.93 -4.31
C GLU A 58 4.59 6.43 -5.08
N LEU A 59 4.44 5.23 -5.63
CA LEU A 59 5.38 4.60 -6.54
C LEU A 59 5.09 5.08 -7.97
N TYR A 60 5.97 5.89 -8.54
CA TYR A 60 5.93 6.24 -9.96
C TYR A 60 6.56 5.15 -10.85
N ASN A 61 5.85 4.66 -11.87
CA ASN A 61 6.49 3.77 -12.84
C ASN A 61 7.46 4.57 -13.72
N CYS A 62 8.73 4.56 -13.35
CA CYS A 62 9.79 5.31 -14.03
C CYS A 62 10.17 4.74 -15.41
N GLY A 63 9.60 3.59 -15.80
CA GLY A 63 9.99 2.88 -17.03
C GLY A 63 11.35 2.18 -16.96
N ASP A 64 12.07 2.37 -15.86
CA ASP A 64 13.32 1.69 -15.53
C ASP A 64 13.07 0.64 -14.43
N VAL A 65 13.40 -0.62 -14.74
CA VAL A 65 13.23 -1.77 -13.86
C VAL A 65 14.09 -1.70 -12.59
N ASN A 66 15.19 -0.93 -12.61
CA ASN A 66 16.11 -0.81 -11.47
C ASN A 66 15.82 0.40 -10.60
N CYS A 67 14.92 1.30 -11.01
CA CYS A 67 14.76 2.61 -10.40
C CYS A 67 14.61 2.56 -8.87
N TYR A 68 13.71 1.72 -8.35
CA TYR A 68 13.49 1.61 -6.91
C TYR A 68 14.63 0.92 -6.16
N LEU A 69 15.28 -0.05 -6.79
CA LEU A 69 16.44 -0.72 -6.21
C LEU A 69 17.60 0.28 -6.05
N ASP A 70 17.80 1.14 -7.04
CA ASP A 70 18.85 2.13 -7.02
C ASP A 70 18.52 3.30 -6.09
N LEU A 71 17.28 3.80 -6.08
CA LEU A 71 16.81 4.80 -5.11
C LEU A 71 17.00 4.32 -3.66
N ALA A 72 16.70 3.05 -3.36
CA ALA A 72 16.90 2.47 -2.03
C ALA A 72 18.38 2.41 -1.59
N ARG A 73 19.33 2.55 -2.53
CA ARG A 73 20.78 2.54 -2.27
C ARG A 73 21.37 3.94 -2.06
N LEU A 74 20.66 5.01 -2.43
CA LEU A 74 21.14 6.41 -2.39
C LEU A 74 21.08 7.05 -0.99
N ARG A 75 21.60 6.38 0.03
CA ARG A 75 21.66 6.88 1.42
C ARG A 75 22.08 8.35 1.56
#